data_AF-A0A2E5H329-F1
#
_entry.id   AF-A0A2E5H329-F1
#
_cell.length_a   1.000
_cell.length_b   1.000
_cell.length_c   1.000
_cell.angle_alpha   90.00
_cell.angle_beta   90.00
_cell.angle_gamma   90.00
#
_symmetry.space_group_name_H-M   'P 1'
#
loop_
_entity.id
_entity.type
_entity.pdbx_description
1 polymer ?
#
loop_
_entity_poly.entity_id
_entity_poly.type
_entity_poly.pdbx_seq_one_letter_code
_entity_poly.pdbx_strand_id
1 'polypeptide(L)'
;MPVHIVAHPIAQDSLAVLRLNTTNAADFRRNAARLTMALAVEATKTLPMQNISVETVLGKAPARRIDDEIVVVPVLRAGLSMLDPILTLLPTARVGYIGLERDEQTAIASSYYSKLPDQITCAHVLVVDPMLATGGSAIAALNLLSGLGVSHTLLLSIVAS
;
A
#
# COMPACT_ATOMS: atom_id res chain seq x y z
N MET A 1 -7.75 14.02 -9.21
CA MET A 1 -6.93 12.80 -8.97
C MET A 1 -7.72 11.61 -9.47
N PRO A 2 -7.20 10.76 -10.37
CA PRO A 2 -7.93 9.59 -10.81
C PRO A 2 -8.09 8.60 -9.65
N VAL A 3 -9.32 8.14 -9.42
CA VAL A 3 -9.63 7.08 -8.45
C VAL A 3 -9.90 5.80 -9.22
N HIS A 4 -9.28 4.70 -8.81
CA HIS A 4 -9.54 3.39 -9.37
C HIS A 4 -10.27 2.52 -8.35
N ILE A 5 -11.48 2.06 -8.68
CA ILE A 5 -12.27 1.18 -7.82
C ILE A 5 -12.01 -0.26 -8.23
N VAL A 6 -11.44 -1.05 -7.32
CA VAL A 6 -11.18 -2.47 -7.55
C VAL A 6 -12.49 -3.26 -7.44
N ALA A 7 -13.13 -3.51 -8.58
CA ALA A 7 -14.40 -4.24 -8.69
C ALA A 7 -14.18 -5.75 -8.89
N HIS A 8 -13.48 -6.40 -7.96
CA HIS A 8 -13.22 -7.85 -8.00
C HIS A 8 -14.12 -8.61 -7.01
N PRO A 9 -14.78 -9.73 -7.39
CA PRO A 9 -15.70 -10.46 -6.50
C PRO A 9 -15.08 -10.89 -5.17
N ILE A 10 -13.82 -11.36 -5.15
CA ILE A 10 -13.11 -11.72 -3.91
C ILE A 10 -12.88 -10.51 -2.99
N ALA A 11 -12.67 -9.32 -3.58
CA ALA A 11 -12.52 -8.09 -2.80
C ALA A 11 -13.86 -7.68 -2.19
N GLN A 12 -14.97 -7.79 -2.95
CA GLN A 12 -16.31 -7.50 -2.46
C GLN A 12 -16.76 -8.47 -1.36
N ASP A 13 -16.50 -9.78 -1.52
CA ASP A 13 -16.73 -10.81 -0.49
C ASP A 13 -16.00 -10.46 0.82
N SER A 14 -14.71 -10.16 0.71
CA SER A 14 -13.90 -9.76 1.88
C SER A 14 -14.43 -8.47 2.51
N LEU A 15 -14.84 -7.49 1.70
CA LEU A 15 -15.40 -6.23 2.17
C LEU A 15 -16.72 -6.43 2.92
N ALA A 16 -17.58 -7.36 2.47
CA ALA A 16 -18.82 -7.69 3.16
C ALA A 16 -18.53 -8.17 4.59
N VAL A 17 -17.57 -9.08 4.76
CA VAL A 17 -17.16 -9.57 6.08
C VAL A 17 -16.58 -8.45 6.94
N LEU A 18 -15.76 -7.56 6.38
CA LEU A 18 -15.18 -6.42 7.10
C LEU A 18 -16.24 -5.42 7.59
N ARG A 19 -17.41 -5.35 6.95
CA ARG A 19 -18.50 -4.45 7.33
C ARG A 19 -19.45 -5.03 8.38
N LEU A 20 -19.45 -6.35 8.59
CA LEU A 20 -20.28 -6.99 9.61
C LEU A 20 -19.79 -6.61 11.01
N ASN A 21 -20.71 -6.14 11.86
CA ASN A 21 -20.43 -5.81 13.27
C ASN A 21 -20.21 -7.05 14.15
N THR A 22 -20.49 -8.25 13.63
CA THR A 22 -20.28 -9.54 14.30
C THR A 22 -18.93 -10.18 13.98
N THR A 23 -18.15 -9.61 13.06
CA THR A 23 -16.85 -10.16 12.66
C THR A 23 -15.84 -10.05 13.80
N ASN A 24 -15.30 -11.18 14.22
CA ASN A 24 -14.26 -11.20 15.24
C ASN A 24 -12.91 -10.69 14.68
N ALA A 25 -11.98 -10.36 15.58
CA ALA A 25 -10.71 -9.77 15.19
C ALA A 25 -9.82 -10.65 14.29
N ALA A 26 -9.89 -11.99 14.42
CA ALA A 26 -9.11 -12.89 13.58
C ALA A 26 -9.62 -12.90 12.14
N ASP A 27 -10.94 -12.97 11.97
CA ASP A 27 -11.58 -12.93 10.66
C ASP A 27 -11.49 -11.54 10.01
N PHE A 28 -11.53 -10.47 10.81
CA PHE A 28 -11.27 -9.12 10.32
C PHE A 28 -9.87 -9.02 9.71
N ARG A 29 -8.83 -9.44 10.45
CA ARG A 29 -7.44 -9.42 9.93
C ARG A 29 -7.29 -10.27 8.68
N ARG A 30 -7.89 -11.46 8.64
CA ARG A 30 -7.82 -12.37 7.49
C ARG A 30 -8.46 -11.75 6.24
N ASN A 31 -9.63 -11.14 6.37
CA ASN A 31 -10.33 -10.54 5.23
C ASN A 31 -9.71 -9.20 4.80
N ALA A 32 -9.17 -8.42 5.74
CA ALA A 32 -8.38 -7.23 5.42
C ALA A 32 -7.14 -7.61 4.59
N ALA A 33 -6.45 -8.70 4.96
CA ALA A 33 -5.32 -9.22 4.20
C ALA A 33 -5.72 -9.67 2.78
N ARG A 34 -6.80 -10.46 2.64
CA ARG A 34 -7.32 -10.91 1.34
C ARG A 34 -7.66 -9.73 0.43
N LEU A 35 -8.34 -8.72 0.96
CA LEU A 35 -8.73 -7.53 0.21
C LEU A 35 -7.49 -6.70 -0.16
N THR A 36 -6.54 -6.54 0.76
CA THR A 36 -5.27 -5.84 0.50
C THR A 36 -4.49 -6.48 -0.65
N MET A 37 -4.43 -7.81 -0.72
CA MET A 37 -3.78 -8.50 -1.84
C MET A 37 -4.43 -8.15 -3.18
N ALA A 38 -5.77 -8.10 -3.23
CA ALA A 38 -6.48 -7.70 -4.45
C ALA A 38 -6.18 -6.24 -4.85
N LEU A 39 -6.15 -5.32 -3.88
CA LEU A 39 -5.76 -3.93 -4.12
C LEU A 39 -4.33 -3.82 -4.66
N ALA A 40 -3.39 -4.55 -4.04
CA ALA A 40 -1.99 -4.50 -4.41
C ALA A 40 -1.73 -5.06 -5.82
N VAL A 41 -2.38 -6.16 -6.20
CA VAL A 41 -2.28 -6.72 -7.55
C VAL A 41 -2.77 -5.72 -8.61
N GLU A 42 -3.91 -5.06 -8.38
CA GLU A 42 -4.40 -4.07 -9.35
C GLU A 42 -3.54 -2.80 -9.35
N ALA A 43 -3.09 -2.33 -8.18
CA ALA A 43 -2.23 -1.14 -8.06
C ALA A 43 -0.86 -1.30 -8.73
N THR A 44 -0.35 -2.54 -8.83
CA THR A 44 0.97 -2.83 -9.39
C THR A 44 0.96 -3.27 -10.86
N LYS A 45 -0.22 -3.29 -11.50
CA LYS A 45 -0.42 -3.75 -12.88
C LYS A 45 0.40 -3.01 -13.93
N THR A 46 0.80 -1.78 -13.64
CA THR A 46 1.53 -0.90 -14.56
C THR A 46 3.00 -0.70 -14.17
N LEU A 47 3.50 -1.48 -13.21
CA LEU A 47 4.92 -1.42 -12.84
C LEU A 47 5.82 -1.68 -14.07
N PRO A 48 6.86 -0.87 -14.26
CA PRO A 48 7.89 -1.11 -15.27
C PRO A 48 8.57 -2.47 -15.10
N MET A 49 8.88 -3.07 -16.25
CA MET A 49 9.40 -4.43 -16.32
C MET A 49 10.51 -4.50 -17.35
N GLN A 50 11.70 -4.97 -16.93
CA GLN A 50 12.86 -5.18 -17.77
C GLN A 50 12.90 -6.60 -18.34
N ASN A 51 13.39 -6.72 -19.58
CA ASN A 51 13.65 -8.02 -20.22
C ASN A 51 15.02 -8.53 -19.78
N ILE A 52 15.06 -9.79 -19.34
CA ILE A 52 16.30 -10.45 -18.92
C ILE A 52 16.39 -11.85 -19.55
N SER A 53 17.57 -12.45 -19.50
CA SER A 53 17.77 -13.87 -19.80
C SER A 53 18.07 -14.61 -18.49
N VAL A 54 17.44 -15.76 -18.28
CA VAL A 54 17.69 -16.63 -17.13
C VAL A 54 18.21 -17.99 -17.57
N GLU A 55 19.04 -18.61 -16.74
CA GLU A 55 19.43 -20.00 -16.90
C GLU A 55 18.41 -20.89 -16.19
N THR A 56 17.87 -21.87 -16.90
CA THR A 56 16.99 -22.89 -16.34
C THR A 56 17.65 -24.26 -16.47
N VAL A 57 17.09 -25.28 -15.81
CA VAL A 57 17.56 -26.67 -15.98
C VAL A 57 17.45 -27.14 -17.44
N LEU A 58 16.58 -26.51 -18.25
CA LEU A 58 16.37 -26.82 -19.66
C LEU A 58 17.15 -25.89 -20.61
N GLY A 59 18.00 -25.00 -20.08
CA GLY A 59 18.80 -24.02 -20.83
C GLY A 59 18.34 -22.57 -20.66
N LYS A 60 18.94 -21.67 -21.45
CA LYS A 60 18.65 -20.23 -21.44
C LYS A 60 17.22 -19.94 -21.90
N ALA A 61 16.50 -19.10 -21.16
CA ALA A 61 15.15 -18.66 -21.49
C ALA A 61 14.97 -17.13 -21.31
N PRO A 62 14.16 -16.47 -22.15
CA PRO A 62 13.77 -15.09 -21.93
C PRO A 62 12.83 -14.98 -20.73
N ALA A 63 12.99 -13.95 -19.92
CA ALA A 63 12.13 -13.65 -18.77
C ALA A 63 11.97 -12.14 -18.59
N ARG A 64 11.04 -11.75 -17.71
CA ARG A 64 10.84 -10.35 -17.32
C ARG A 64 10.89 -10.21 -15.80
N ARG A 65 11.40 -9.09 -15.32
CA ARG A 65 11.46 -8.74 -13.90
C ARG A 65 11.00 -7.30 -13.71
N ILE A 66 10.47 -6.99 -12.54
CA ILE A 66 10.16 -5.61 -12.16
C ILE A 66 11.46 -4.80 -12.21
N ASP A 67 11.41 -3.62 -12.83
CA ASP A 67 12.57 -2.76 -13.09
C ASP A 67 12.70 -1.61 -12.10
N ASP A 68 11.75 -1.49 -11.17
CA ASP A 68 11.71 -0.40 -10.20
C ASP A 68 11.81 -0.86 -8.76
N GLU A 69 12.33 0.04 -7.96
CA GLU A 69 12.29 -0.09 -6.51
C GLU A 69 10.90 0.24 -5.97
N ILE A 70 10.39 -0.61 -5.09
CA ILE A 70 9.08 -0.44 -4.46
C ILE A 70 9.28 -0.16 -2.98
N VAL A 71 8.60 0.87 -2.48
CA VAL A 71 8.56 1.18 -1.05
C VAL A 71 7.12 1.15 -0.57
N VAL A 72 6.84 0.36 0.47
CA VAL A 72 5.52 0.33 1.13
C VAL A 72 5.59 1.23 2.36
N VAL A 73 4.63 2.15 2.49
CA VAL A 73 4.55 3.12 3.59
C VAL A 73 3.20 3.01 4.29
N PRO A 74 3.07 2.15 5.32
CA PRO A 74 1.90 2.16 6.19
C PRO A 74 1.77 3.46 6.98
N VAL A 75 0.58 4.05 6.94
CA VAL A 75 0.17 5.11 7.87
C VAL A 75 -0.22 4.44 9.19
N LEU A 76 0.52 4.75 10.25
CA LEU A 76 0.31 4.11 11.54
C LEU A 76 -0.97 4.62 12.21
N ARG A 77 -1.73 3.75 12.90
CA ARG A 77 -1.45 2.33 13.17
C ARG A 77 -2.12 1.37 12.19
N ALA A 78 -3.26 1.76 11.62
CA ALA A 78 -4.14 0.86 10.86
C ALA A 78 -3.47 0.30 9.58
N GLY A 79 -2.59 1.10 8.94
CA GLY A 79 -1.80 0.70 7.77
C GLY A 79 -0.97 -0.57 7.97
N LEU A 80 -0.57 -0.89 9.20
CA LEU A 80 0.20 -2.12 9.49
C LEU A 80 -0.54 -3.40 9.09
N SER A 81 -1.87 -3.40 9.15
CA SER A 81 -2.68 -4.55 8.73
C SER A 81 -2.57 -4.89 7.24
N MET A 82 -2.11 -3.93 6.43
CA MET A 82 -1.94 -4.05 4.99
C MET A 82 -0.48 -4.38 4.59
N LEU A 83 0.48 -4.27 5.51
CA LEU A 83 1.90 -4.42 5.20
C LEU A 83 2.27 -5.86 4.80
N ASP A 84 2.06 -6.83 5.69
CA ASP A 84 2.45 -8.22 5.46
C ASP A 84 1.81 -8.85 4.20
N PRO A 85 0.52 -8.60 3.90
CA PRO A 85 -0.10 -9.07 2.66
C PRO A 85 0.59 -8.52 1.40
N ILE A 86 1.06 -7.27 1.43
CA ILE A 86 1.79 -6.66 0.31
C ILE A 86 3.19 -7.22 0.20
N LEU A 87 3.91 -7.39 1.31
CA LEU A 87 5.25 -7.99 1.32
C LEU A 87 5.22 -9.45 0.87
N THR A 88 4.11 -10.16 1.08
CA THR A 88 3.90 -11.50 0.52
C THR A 88 3.90 -11.49 -1.01
N LEU A 89 3.33 -10.44 -1.63
CA LEU A 89 3.31 -10.27 -3.09
C LEU A 89 4.62 -9.65 -3.63
N LEU A 90 5.23 -8.77 -2.86
CA LEU A 90 6.40 -7.96 -3.22
C LEU A 90 7.51 -8.11 -2.17
N PRO A 91 8.15 -9.29 -2.06
CA PRO A 91 9.08 -9.59 -0.98
C PRO A 91 10.35 -8.73 -0.97
N THR A 92 10.68 -8.09 -2.09
CA THR A 92 11.84 -7.20 -2.22
C THR A 92 11.50 -5.74 -1.92
N ALA A 93 10.24 -5.40 -1.65
CA ALA A 93 9.85 -4.03 -1.34
C ALA A 93 10.49 -3.58 -0.01
N ARG A 94 11.04 -2.37 0.01
CA ARG A 94 11.49 -1.74 1.26
C ARG A 94 10.28 -1.17 2.01
N VAL A 95 10.45 -0.92 3.31
CA VAL A 95 9.37 -0.41 4.16
C VAL A 95 9.77 0.92 4.76
N GLY A 96 8.89 1.91 4.61
CA GLY A 96 8.92 3.16 5.37
C GLY A 96 7.75 3.22 6.34
N TYR A 97 7.84 4.06 7.35
CA TYR A 97 6.79 4.22 8.36
C TYR A 97 6.50 5.69 8.56
N ILE A 98 5.21 6.05 8.51
CA ILE A 98 4.73 7.39 8.87
C ILE A 98 3.73 7.25 10.01
N GLY A 99 4.05 7.84 11.14
CA GLY A 99 3.17 8.00 12.29
C GLY A 99 2.53 9.36 12.27
N LEU A 100 1.21 9.38 12.05
CA LEU A 100 0.38 10.57 12.10
C LEU A 100 -0.55 10.47 13.29
N GLU A 101 -0.60 11.54 14.07
CA GLU A 101 -1.57 11.69 15.14
C GLU A 101 -2.48 12.85 14.82
N ARG A 102 -3.76 12.67 15.12
CA ARG A 102 -4.76 13.71 14.96
C ARG A 102 -5.03 14.27 16.34
N ASP A 103 -4.88 15.58 16.47
CA ASP A 103 -5.37 16.29 17.64
C ASP A 103 -6.90 16.17 17.69
N GLU A 104 -7.42 15.62 18.79
CA GLU A 104 -8.86 15.37 18.98
C GLU A 104 -9.69 16.65 19.09
N GLN A 105 -9.08 17.77 19.48
CA GLN A 105 -9.74 19.06 19.64
C GLN A 105 -9.69 19.90 18.36
N THR A 106 -8.55 19.92 17.67
CA THR A 106 -8.34 20.79 16.50
C THR A 106 -8.52 20.06 15.16
N ALA A 107 -8.56 18.73 15.18
CA ALA A 107 -8.55 17.87 13.99
C ALA A 107 -7.34 18.05 13.07
N ILE A 108 -6.31 18.77 13.49
CA ILE A 108 -5.07 18.95 12.74
C ILE A 108 -4.22 17.68 12.87
N ALA A 109 -3.77 17.15 11.73
CA ALA A 109 -2.85 16.03 11.70
C ALA A 109 -1.42 16.55 11.90
N SER A 110 -0.68 15.97 12.86
CA SER A 110 0.75 16.21 13.04
C SER A 110 1.53 14.90 12.87
N SER A 111 2.69 14.97 12.22
CA SER A 111 3.58 13.83 12.06
C SER A 111 4.46 13.68 13.30
N TYR A 112 4.25 12.63 14.10
CA TYR A 112 5.08 12.33 15.26
C TYR A 112 6.23 11.37 14.92
N TYR A 113 6.15 10.64 13.80
CA TYR A 113 7.17 9.68 13.39
C TYR A 113 7.29 9.62 11.87
N SER A 114 8.52 9.68 11.36
CA SER A 114 8.81 9.39 9.96
C SER A 114 10.15 8.70 9.87
N LYS A 115 10.14 7.48 9.34
CA LYS A 115 11.36 6.73 9.03
C LYS A 115 11.18 6.11 7.67
N LEU A 116 11.84 6.69 6.67
CA LEU A 116 11.75 6.28 5.28
C LEU A 116 13.11 5.74 4.82
N PRO A 117 13.14 4.79 3.87
CA PRO A 117 14.40 4.34 3.28
C PRO A 117 15.13 5.47 2.55
N ASP A 118 16.46 5.40 2.54
CA ASP A 118 17.29 6.32 1.73
C ASP A 118 16.94 6.17 0.24
N GLN A 119 17.07 7.25 -0.54
CA GLN A 119 16.85 7.27 -2.00
C GLN A 119 15.40 6.95 -2.44
N ILE A 120 14.42 7.16 -1.56
CA ILE A 120 12.98 6.96 -1.86
C ILE A 120 12.45 7.77 -3.06
N THR A 121 13.14 8.83 -3.48
CA THR A 121 12.72 9.73 -4.57
C THR A 121 12.55 9.05 -5.92
N CYS A 122 13.30 7.97 -6.16
CA CYS A 122 13.24 7.21 -7.42
C CYS A 122 12.33 5.97 -7.32
N ALA A 123 11.71 5.72 -6.16
CA ALA A 123 10.93 4.52 -5.93
C ALA A 123 9.45 4.72 -6.27
N HIS A 124 8.79 3.61 -6.61
CA HIS A 124 7.33 3.51 -6.60
C HIS A 124 6.85 3.32 -5.17
N VAL A 125 6.20 4.36 -4.62
CA VAL A 125 5.74 4.37 -3.22
C VAL A 125 4.27 3.97 -3.12
N LEU A 126 3.99 2.91 -2.36
CA LEU A 126 2.66 2.45 -2.00
C LEU A 126 2.34 2.93 -0.58
N VAL A 127 1.61 4.03 -0.44
CA VAL A 127 1.06 4.48 0.85
C VAL A 127 -0.17 3.65 1.16
N VAL A 128 -0.24 3.08 2.37
CA VAL A 128 -1.35 2.20 2.75
C VAL A 128 -2.02 2.65 4.04
N ASP A 129 -3.33 2.83 3.96
CA ASP A 129 -4.20 3.17 5.09
C ASP A 129 -5.60 2.56 4.83
N PRO A 130 -6.12 1.66 5.67
CA PRO A 130 -7.38 0.96 5.39
C PRO A 130 -8.59 1.88 5.22
N MET A 131 -8.60 3.05 5.86
CA MET A 131 -9.76 3.95 5.86
C MET A 131 -9.36 5.37 5.50
N LEU A 132 -9.74 5.79 4.30
CA LEU A 132 -9.64 7.18 3.87
C LEU A 132 -10.92 7.92 4.26
N ALA A 133 -10.97 8.44 5.49
CA ALA A 133 -12.14 9.16 6.01
C ALA A 133 -12.15 10.64 5.61
N THR A 134 -11.55 11.52 6.43
CA THR A 134 -11.46 12.96 6.12
C THR A 134 -10.31 13.31 5.18
N GLY A 135 -9.46 12.35 4.84
CA GLY A 135 -8.26 12.55 4.02
C GLY A 135 -7.08 13.20 4.74
N GLY A 136 -7.24 13.74 5.96
CA GLY A 136 -6.18 14.50 6.64
C GLY A 136 -4.86 13.73 6.80
N SER A 137 -4.92 12.47 7.25
CA SER A 137 -3.75 11.61 7.39
C SER A 137 -3.10 11.31 6.03
N ALA A 138 -3.89 10.96 5.03
CA ALA A 138 -3.37 10.68 3.69
C ALA A 138 -2.73 11.92 3.06
N ILE A 139 -3.35 13.09 3.17
CA ILE A 139 -2.79 14.36 2.67
C ILE A 139 -1.48 14.68 3.38
N ALA A 140 -1.40 14.53 4.70
CA ALA A 140 -0.16 14.76 5.44
C ALA A 140 0.97 13.81 4.99
N ALA A 141 0.67 12.52 4.80
CA ALA A 141 1.63 11.55 4.30
C ALA A 141 2.09 11.87 2.86
N LEU A 142 1.15 12.20 1.96
CA LEU A 142 1.44 12.57 0.57
C LEU A 142 2.25 13.87 0.47
N ASN A 143 1.93 14.87 1.30
CA ASN A 143 2.68 16.13 1.37
C ASN A 143 4.11 15.91 1.87
N LEU A 144 4.29 15.03 2.86
CA LEU A 144 5.63 14.65 3.35
C LEU A 144 6.44 14.01 2.22
N LEU A 145 5.88 13.03 1.51
CA LEU A 145 6.57 12.34 0.40
C LEU A 145 6.86 13.28 -0.78
N SER A 146 5.90 14.12 -1.14
CA SER A 146 6.06 15.15 -2.18
C SER A 146 7.15 16.16 -1.81
N GLY A 147 7.20 16.60 -0.55
CA GLY A 147 8.25 17.49 -0.04
C GLY A 147 9.65 16.89 -0.06
N LEU A 148 9.76 15.56 -0.04
CA LEU A 148 11.02 14.82 -0.23
C LEU A 148 11.39 14.62 -1.70
N GLY A 149 10.50 14.96 -2.64
CA GLY A 149 10.73 14.79 -4.08
C GLY A 149 10.31 13.44 -4.65
N VAL A 150 9.46 12.68 -3.94
CA VAL A 150 8.89 11.42 -4.47
C VAL A 150 7.91 11.73 -5.61
N SER A 151 8.16 11.16 -6.79
CA SER A 151 7.39 11.41 -8.02
C SER A 151 6.27 10.41 -8.27
N HIS A 152 6.41 9.17 -7.78
CA HIS A 152 5.49 8.07 -8.02
C HIS A 152 4.88 7.56 -6.72
N THR A 153 3.70 8.07 -6.36
CA THR A 153 2.98 7.64 -5.15
C THR A 153 1.58 7.14 -5.49
N LEU A 154 1.23 5.97 -4.95
CA LEU A 154 -0.12 5.40 -4.97
C LEU A 154 -0.62 5.24 -3.55
N LEU A 155 -1.84 5.71 -3.28
CA LEU A 155 -2.54 5.49 -2.03
C LEU A 155 -3.50 4.32 -2.19
N LEU A 156 -3.33 3.28 -1.36
CA LEU A 156 -4.23 2.13 -1.31
C LEU A 156 -5.06 2.22 -0.02
N SER A 157 -6.38 2.15 -0.20
CA SER A 157 -7.34 2.11 0.91
C SER A 157 -8.41 1.05 0.66
N ILE A 158 -8.91 0.46 1.75
CA ILE A 158 -10.00 -0.54 1.69
C ILE A 158 -11.34 0.17 1.48
N VAL A 159 -11.54 1.31 2.14
CA VAL A 159 -12.73 2.17 2.00
C VAL A 159 -12.36 3.64 1.97
N ALA A 160 -13.13 4.44 1.25
CA ALA A 160 -12.95 5.89 1.16
C ALA A 160 -14.31 6.60 1.21
N SER A 161 -14.34 7.83 1.74
CA SER A 161 -15.50 8.73 1.76
C SER A 161 -15.16 10.12 1.25
#